data_AF-A0A1B4Q4W6-F1
#
_entry.id   AF-A0A1B4Q4W6-F1
#
_cell.length_a   1.000
_cell.length_b   1.000
_cell.length_c   1.000
_cell.angle_alpha   90.00
_cell.angle_beta   90.00
_cell.angle_gamma   90.00
#
_symmetry.space_group_name_H-M   'P 1'
#
loop_
_entity.id
_entity.type
_entity.pdbx_description
1 polymer ?
#
loop_
_entity_poly.entity_id
_entity_poly.type
_entity_poly.pdbx_seq_one_letter_code
_entity_poly.pdbx_strand_id
1 'polypeptide(L)'
;MRSTRIAMLTSVTAAMLALAGCGLSPADRAAASVGFGDMISEKTLNNIARPPKQVVYRFDEHRYIENDPGPGYNLPCQAELFYVDERLGIRTQVGGNRKHNPEGVFKVVNSPYVVTRSDAAVRVSFDQGRTFKIVPDVGGSTDVVVVGDNIYLGGGGADGPRGAFTLGAIRFLVIKPDEQKIELQYIARKPFSPYDLKRLASGGGPVPEPDPRYPELFKLARAQLSFPVSQAEYFSCREDLHWRPSINRERQLQKQQQHNPVTVNASPNP
;
A
#
# COMPACT_ATOMS: atom_id res chain seq x y z
N MET A 1 35.63 -63.28 -9.38
CA MET A 1 35.88 -61.98 -10.04
C MET A 1 34.71 -61.06 -9.68
N ARG A 2 34.95 -60.03 -8.86
CA ARG A 2 35.06 -58.60 -9.26
C ARG A 2 33.76 -58.06 -9.87
N SER A 3 33.16 -56.95 -9.45
CA SER A 3 33.62 -55.86 -8.61
C SER A 3 32.42 -55.02 -8.16
N THR A 4 32.43 -54.64 -6.88
CA THR A 4 31.80 -53.45 -6.28
C THR A 4 32.23 -52.18 -7.02
N ARG A 5 31.27 -51.32 -7.36
CA ARG A 5 31.36 -49.90 -7.79
C ARG A 5 29.92 -49.35 -7.75
N ILE A 6 29.51 -48.25 -7.14
CA ILE A 6 30.15 -47.06 -6.56
C ILE A 6 29.15 -46.54 -5.50
N ALA A 7 29.59 -46.48 -4.24
CA ALA A 7 29.02 -45.63 -3.22
C ALA A 7 30.17 -44.74 -2.76
N MET A 8 30.12 -43.44 -3.10
CA MET A 8 30.87 -42.33 -2.49
C MET A 8 30.74 -41.13 -3.42
N LEU A 9 29.89 -40.19 -3.06
CA LEU A 9 29.94 -38.78 -3.48
C LEU A 9 29.12 -37.97 -2.46
N THR A 10 29.52 -38.09 -1.20
CA THR A 10 29.07 -37.27 -0.07
C THR A 10 30.30 -36.82 0.72
N SER A 11 31.23 -36.15 0.05
CA SER A 11 32.26 -35.34 0.71
C SER A 11 32.98 -34.52 -0.37
N VAL A 12 33.28 -33.26 -0.01
CA VAL A 12 34.06 -32.26 -0.77
C VAL A 12 33.22 -31.10 -1.31
N THR A 13 32.69 -30.30 -0.39
CA THR A 13 32.52 -28.84 -0.57
C THR A 13 32.73 -28.06 0.75
N ALA A 14 33.22 -28.70 1.82
CA ALA A 14 33.43 -28.07 3.12
C ALA A 14 34.87 -27.51 3.33
N ALA A 15 35.72 -27.46 2.29
CA ALA A 15 37.15 -27.21 2.47
C ALA A 15 37.73 -26.01 1.70
N MET A 16 36.92 -25.06 1.21
CA MET A 16 37.44 -23.84 0.56
C MET A 16 36.73 -22.53 0.97
N LEU A 17 36.41 -22.37 2.26
CA LEU A 17 35.99 -21.06 2.82
C LEU A 17 36.81 -20.63 4.04
N ALA A 18 37.93 -21.32 4.33
CA ALA A 18 38.82 -21.01 5.44
C ALA A 18 39.92 -19.97 5.12
N LEU A 19 39.83 -19.27 3.98
CA LEU A 19 40.82 -18.26 3.56
C LEU A 19 40.15 -16.99 3.03
N ALA A 20 39.30 -16.39 3.85
CA ALA A 20 38.99 -14.97 3.77
C ALA A 20 38.75 -14.49 5.21
N GLY A 21 39.85 -14.19 5.90
CA GLY A 21 39.80 -13.53 7.20
C GLY A 21 39.18 -12.14 7.05
N CYS A 22 37.89 -12.04 7.32
CA CYS A 22 37.20 -10.80 7.66
C CYS A 22 36.34 -11.15 8.87
N GLY A 23 36.85 -10.83 10.06
CA GLY A 23 36.11 -10.94 11.31
C GLY A 23 34.96 -9.95 11.29
N LEU A 24 33.78 -10.39 10.88
CA LEU A 24 32.55 -9.69 11.17
C LEU A 24 32.31 -9.81 12.67
N SER A 25 32.21 -8.65 13.32
CA SER A 25 31.90 -8.55 14.73
C SER A 25 30.59 -9.28 15.06
N PRO A 26 30.37 -9.75 16.30
CA PRO A 26 29.09 -10.35 16.70
C PRO A 26 27.88 -9.43 16.47
N ALA A 27 28.11 -8.11 16.31
CA ALA A 27 27.06 -7.14 16.04
C ALA A 27 26.51 -7.22 14.61
N ASP A 28 27.30 -7.66 13.63
CA ASP A 28 26.89 -7.67 12.21
C ASP A 28 26.11 -8.94 11.81
N ARG A 29 26.21 -10.01 12.61
CA ARG A 29 25.40 -11.24 12.41
C ARG A 29 23.97 -11.12 12.96
N ALA A 30 23.66 -10.08 13.74
CA ALA A 30 22.29 -9.84 14.20
C ALA A 30 21.40 -9.18 13.11
N ALA A 31 21.99 -8.67 12.02
CA ALA A 31 21.26 -7.91 11.01
C ALA A 31 20.73 -8.75 9.82
N ALA A 32 21.24 -9.97 9.59
CA ALA A 32 21.00 -10.68 8.33
C ALA A 32 20.18 -11.99 8.43
N SER A 33 19.76 -12.43 9.62
CA SER A 33 18.89 -13.61 9.73
C SER A 33 17.96 -13.53 10.94
N VAL A 34 16.91 -12.72 10.85
CA VAL A 34 15.75 -12.84 11.74
C VAL A 34 14.64 -13.53 10.96
N GLY A 35 14.65 -14.87 11.01
CA GLY A 35 13.46 -15.66 10.74
C GLY A 35 12.50 -15.43 11.89
N PHE A 36 11.40 -14.74 11.63
CA PHE A 36 10.38 -14.36 12.61
C PHE A 36 9.54 -15.59 13.02
N GLY A 37 10.11 -16.44 13.88
CA GLY A 37 9.40 -17.59 14.47
C GLY A 37 9.35 -17.56 16.00
N ASP A 38 10.28 -16.86 16.67
CA ASP A 38 10.31 -16.74 18.12
C ASP A 38 9.89 -15.33 18.56
N MET A 39 9.02 -15.29 19.58
CA MET A 39 8.36 -14.08 20.10
C MET A 39 9.37 -12.99 20.49
N ILE A 40 9.60 -12.05 19.57
CA ILE A 40 10.29 -10.80 19.90
C ILE A 40 9.46 -10.08 20.96
N SER A 41 10.04 -9.89 22.15
CA SER A 41 9.38 -9.17 23.25
C SER A 41 8.92 -7.78 22.80
N GLU A 42 7.75 -7.34 23.25
CA GLU A 42 7.27 -5.97 23.05
C GLU A 42 8.31 -4.92 23.50
N LYS A 43 9.08 -5.23 24.55
CA LYS A 43 10.19 -4.40 25.01
C LYS A 43 11.27 -4.25 23.92
N THR A 44 11.58 -5.31 23.21
CA THR A 44 12.54 -5.30 22.10
C THR A 44 11.96 -4.51 20.92
N LEU A 45 10.70 -4.73 20.53
CA LEU A 45 10.04 -3.98 19.46
C LEU A 45 10.01 -2.47 19.75
N ASN A 46 9.72 -2.08 20.99
CA ASN A 46 9.65 -0.68 21.42
C ASN A 46 11.02 0.03 21.48
N ASN A 47 12.13 -0.71 21.32
CA ASN A 47 13.49 -0.17 21.29
C ASN A 47 14.06 -0.02 19.88
N ILE A 48 13.42 -0.58 18.86
CA ILE A 48 13.87 -0.48 17.47
C ILE A 48 13.45 0.88 16.89
N ALA A 49 14.35 1.53 16.15
CA ALA A 49 14.03 2.73 15.40
C ALA A 49 12.93 2.44 14.37
N ARG A 50 12.04 3.39 14.13
CA ARG A 50 10.85 3.13 13.30
C ARG A 50 10.91 3.93 12.01
N PRO A 51 10.26 3.44 10.93
CA PRO A 51 10.11 4.26 9.76
C PRO A 51 9.31 5.54 10.09
N PRO A 52 9.55 6.61 9.32
CA PRO A 52 8.91 7.90 9.57
C PRO A 52 7.41 7.84 9.29
N LYS A 53 6.66 8.58 10.11
CA LYS A 53 5.26 8.91 9.84
C LYS A 53 5.21 9.80 8.61
N GLN A 54 4.31 9.51 7.68
CA GLN A 54 4.18 10.31 6.48
C GLN A 54 2.76 10.32 5.94
N VAL A 55 2.41 11.42 5.30
CA VAL A 55 1.16 11.53 4.53
C VAL A 55 1.36 10.85 3.20
N VAL A 56 0.59 9.79 2.95
CA VAL A 56 0.69 8.99 1.72
C VAL A 56 -0.35 9.35 0.67
N TYR A 57 -1.42 10.04 1.07
CA TYR A 57 -2.43 10.55 0.15
C TYR A 57 -3.14 11.75 0.79
N ARG A 58 -3.46 12.79 0.03
CA ARG A 58 -4.17 13.99 0.51
C ARG A 58 -5.49 14.14 -0.24
N PHE A 59 -6.58 14.30 0.51
CA PHE A 59 -7.87 14.69 -0.07
C PHE A 59 -7.93 16.21 -0.20
N ASP A 60 -7.47 16.92 0.83
CA ASP A 60 -7.37 18.36 0.92
C ASP A 60 -6.37 18.74 2.04
N GLU A 61 -6.44 19.99 2.53
CA GLU A 61 -5.54 20.52 3.54
C GLU A 61 -5.64 19.83 4.91
N HIS A 62 -6.85 19.42 5.32
CA HIS A 62 -7.09 18.88 6.66
C HIS A 62 -7.45 17.38 6.67
N ARG A 63 -7.75 16.80 5.50
CA ARG A 63 -8.06 15.38 5.31
C ARG A 63 -6.97 14.66 4.53
N TYR A 64 -6.42 13.61 5.11
CA TYR A 64 -5.36 12.83 4.48
C TYR A 64 -5.30 11.38 4.99
N ILE A 65 -4.58 10.54 4.26
CA ILE A 65 -4.18 9.20 4.69
C ILE A 65 -2.72 9.29 5.11
N GLU A 66 -2.48 8.81 6.32
CA GLU A 66 -1.18 8.75 6.95
C GLU A 66 -0.73 7.30 7.06
N ASN A 67 0.53 7.05 6.71
CA ASN A 67 1.21 5.83 7.12
C ASN A 67 1.98 6.15 8.41
N ASP A 68 1.58 5.49 9.50
CA ASP A 68 2.23 5.61 10.82
C ASP A 68 2.60 4.23 11.33
N PRO A 69 3.82 3.76 11.03
CA PRO A 69 4.23 2.41 11.36
C PRO A 69 4.37 2.21 12.88
N GLY A 70 3.71 1.18 13.38
CA GLY A 70 3.88 0.69 14.75
C GLY A 70 5.28 0.14 15.04
N PRO A 71 5.54 -0.29 16.28
CA PRO A 71 6.73 -1.09 16.60
C PRO A 71 6.80 -2.36 15.76
N GLY A 72 8.01 -2.72 15.31
CA GLY A 72 8.26 -3.97 14.59
C GLY A 72 8.28 -3.88 13.06
N TYR A 73 7.86 -2.75 12.49
CA TYR A 73 8.07 -2.49 11.06
C TYR A 73 9.45 -1.88 10.82
N ASN A 74 10.14 -2.37 9.80
CA ASN A 74 11.50 -1.96 9.44
C ASN A 74 11.63 -1.50 7.98
N LEU A 75 10.53 -1.48 7.24
CA LEU A 75 10.49 -1.02 5.85
C LEU A 75 9.63 0.24 5.74
N PRO A 76 10.08 1.26 4.98
CA PRO A 76 9.25 2.42 4.69
C PRO A 76 8.00 1.98 3.91
N CYS A 77 6.91 2.74 4.00
CA CYS A 77 5.71 2.55 3.18
C CYS A 77 4.93 1.25 3.44
N GLN A 78 5.32 0.49 4.45
CA GLN A 78 4.59 -0.63 4.98
C GLN A 78 3.88 -0.22 6.26
N ALA A 79 3.01 -1.09 6.76
CA ALA A 79 2.30 -0.97 8.04
C ALA A 79 0.96 -0.21 7.98
N GLU A 80 0.49 0.19 9.16
CA GLU A 80 -0.81 0.76 9.39
C GLU A 80 -1.03 2.06 8.60
N LEU A 81 -2.24 2.17 8.07
CA LEU A 81 -2.77 3.38 7.45
C LEU A 81 -3.85 3.97 8.35
N PHE A 82 -3.83 5.29 8.48
CA PHE A 82 -4.79 6.05 9.24
C PHE A 82 -5.43 7.11 8.35
N TYR A 83 -6.76 7.17 8.34
CA TYR A 83 -7.46 8.36 7.88
C TYR A 83 -7.41 9.42 8.99
N VAL A 84 -7.06 10.64 8.62
CA VAL A 84 -7.00 11.78 9.52
C VAL A 84 -7.88 12.90 8.97
N ASP A 85 -8.70 13.49 9.85
CA ASP A 85 -9.35 14.77 9.63
C ASP A 85 -9.04 15.69 10.82
N GLU A 86 -8.16 16.65 10.61
CA GLU A 86 -7.69 17.55 11.68
C GLU A 86 -8.80 18.48 12.18
N ARG A 87 -9.75 18.88 11.32
CA ARG A 87 -10.85 19.77 11.72
C ARG A 87 -11.85 19.06 12.62
N LEU A 88 -12.07 17.78 12.37
CA LEU A 88 -13.01 16.96 13.14
C LEU A 88 -12.33 16.19 14.29
N GLY A 89 -11.01 16.30 14.44
CA GLY A 89 -10.22 15.54 15.40
C GLY A 89 -10.30 14.02 15.17
N ILE A 90 -10.51 13.59 13.92
CA ILE A 90 -10.66 12.17 13.58
C ILE A 90 -9.29 11.60 13.25
N ARG A 91 -8.97 10.46 13.86
CA ARG A 91 -7.87 9.59 13.45
C ARG A 91 -8.30 8.14 13.56
N THR A 92 -8.58 7.52 12.41
CA THR A 92 -9.15 6.17 12.34
C THR A 92 -8.20 5.26 11.59
N GLN A 93 -7.88 4.09 12.14
CA GLN A 93 -7.09 3.10 11.42
C GLN A 93 -7.93 2.52 10.27
N VAL A 94 -7.45 2.67 9.04
CA VAL A 94 -8.13 2.26 7.81
C VAL A 94 -7.45 1.09 7.12
N GLY A 95 -6.62 0.34 7.84
CA GLY A 95 -5.95 -0.86 7.36
C GLY A 95 -4.45 -0.74 7.45
N GLY A 96 -3.75 -1.36 6.51
CA GLY A 96 -2.31 -1.29 6.39
C GLY A 96 -1.84 -1.85 5.06
N ASN A 97 -0.62 -1.50 4.69
CA ASN A 97 0.08 -2.01 3.53
C ASN A 97 1.03 -3.13 3.99
N ARG A 98 0.85 -4.34 3.47
CA ARG A 98 1.67 -5.49 3.85
C ARG A 98 3.04 -5.47 3.18
N LYS A 99 3.14 -4.92 1.96
CA LYS A 99 4.38 -4.94 1.16
C LYS A 99 4.86 -3.55 0.73
N HIS A 100 3.97 -2.69 0.27
CA HIS A 100 4.28 -1.32 -0.15
C HIS A 100 2.96 -0.55 -0.36
N ASN A 101 3.07 0.75 -0.64
CA ASN A 101 1.91 1.57 -1.02
C ASN A 101 1.20 1.04 -2.27
N PRO A 102 -0.12 1.28 -2.40
CA PRO A 102 -0.83 1.02 -3.65
C PRO A 102 -0.17 1.72 -4.85
N GLU A 103 -0.07 1.00 -5.97
CA GLU A 103 0.60 1.46 -7.18
C GLU A 103 -0.38 1.90 -8.27
N GLY A 104 -1.61 1.37 -8.24
CA GLY A 104 -2.68 1.81 -9.15
C GLY A 104 -3.15 3.23 -8.81
N VAL A 105 -3.80 3.90 -9.78
CA VAL A 105 -4.32 5.25 -9.54
C VAL A 105 -5.39 5.24 -8.45
N PHE A 106 -5.50 6.33 -7.67
CA PHE A 106 -6.59 6.52 -6.72
C PHE A 106 -7.16 7.92 -6.81
N LYS A 107 -8.43 8.02 -7.19
CA LYS A 107 -9.10 9.31 -7.29
C LYS A 107 -10.52 9.24 -6.75
N VAL A 108 -10.88 10.26 -5.98
CA VAL A 108 -12.22 10.45 -5.44
C VAL A 108 -12.74 11.80 -5.94
N VAL A 109 -13.85 11.78 -6.67
CA VAL A 109 -14.45 12.95 -7.32
C VAL A 109 -15.88 13.11 -6.84
N ASN A 110 -16.19 14.26 -6.23
CA ASN A 110 -17.55 14.62 -5.80
C ASN A 110 -18.28 13.53 -4.98
N SER A 111 -17.54 12.70 -4.25
CA SER A 111 -18.11 11.71 -3.33
C SER A 111 -18.49 12.42 -2.02
N PRO A 112 -19.73 12.27 -1.52
CA PRO A 112 -20.10 12.75 -0.18
C PRO A 112 -19.47 11.90 0.94
N TYR A 113 -18.90 10.74 0.60
CA TYR A 113 -18.28 9.81 1.52
C TYR A 113 -16.77 9.97 1.58
N VAL A 114 -16.18 9.59 2.71
CA VAL A 114 -14.75 9.40 2.82
C VAL A 114 -14.41 8.02 2.26
N VAL A 115 -13.64 7.98 1.18
CA VAL A 115 -13.15 6.73 0.59
C VAL A 115 -11.66 6.62 0.83
N THR A 116 -11.20 5.48 1.34
CA THR A 116 -9.77 5.17 1.50
C THR A 116 -9.44 3.85 0.81
N ARG A 117 -8.16 3.56 0.62
CA ARG A 117 -7.70 2.26 0.13
C ARG A 117 -6.40 1.84 0.79
N SER A 118 -6.10 0.56 0.68
CA SER A 118 -4.79 -0.04 0.97
C SER A 118 -4.39 -0.98 -0.18
N ASP A 119 -3.33 -1.76 0.00
CA ASP A 119 -2.87 -2.78 -0.95
C ASP A 119 -3.79 -4.01 -1.09
N ALA A 120 -4.89 -4.07 -0.33
CA ALA A 120 -5.78 -5.23 -0.27
C ALA A 120 -7.29 -4.89 -0.25
N ALA A 121 -7.66 -3.62 -0.09
CA ALA A 121 -9.07 -3.24 0.01
C ALA A 121 -9.32 -1.76 -0.32
N VAL A 122 -10.55 -1.49 -0.73
CA VAL A 122 -11.16 -0.14 -0.75
C VAL A 122 -12.14 -0.05 0.41
N ARG A 123 -12.28 1.13 0.99
CA ARG A 123 -13.10 1.36 2.18
C ARG A 123 -13.91 2.62 2.01
N VAL A 124 -15.17 2.58 2.43
CA VAL A 124 -16.09 3.72 2.37
C VAL A 124 -16.63 3.99 3.77
N SER A 125 -16.57 5.24 4.20
CA SER A 125 -17.16 5.69 5.44
C SER A 125 -18.41 6.54 5.18
N PHE A 126 -19.48 6.18 5.89
CA PHE A 126 -20.76 6.89 5.91
C PHE A 126 -20.86 7.89 7.06
N ASP A 127 -19.84 7.98 7.91
CA ASP A 127 -19.81 8.75 9.17
C ASP A 127 -18.53 9.60 9.28
N GLN A 128 -18.17 10.27 8.17
CA GLN A 128 -17.06 11.23 8.08
C GLN A 128 -15.67 10.65 8.41
N GLY A 129 -15.50 9.34 8.26
CA GLY A 129 -14.25 8.63 8.48
C GLY A 129 -14.10 8.02 9.88
N ARG A 130 -15.17 7.90 10.67
CA ARG A 130 -15.12 7.27 11.99
C ARG A 130 -15.17 5.75 11.90
N THR A 131 -15.98 5.21 11.00
CA THR A 131 -16.06 3.78 10.70
C THR A 131 -16.09 3.55 9.19
N PHE A 132 -15.69 2.36 8.76
CA PHE A 132 -15.54 2.03 7.35
C PHE A 132 -16.16 0.69 7.01
N LYS A 133 -16.92 0.66 5.91
CA LYS A 133 -17.32 -0.57 5.22
C LYS A 133 -16.24 -0.95 4.20
N ILE A 134 -15.99 -2.25 4.07
CA ILE A 134 -14.85 -2.77 3.31
C ILE A 134 -15.36 -3.37 2.00
N VAL A 135 -14.71 -3.00 0.89
CA VAL A 135 -14.70 -3.74 -0.37
C VAL A 135 -13.42 -4.57 -0.38
N PRO A 136 -13.50 -5.89 -0.10
CA PRO A 136 -12.33 -6.75 -0.02
C PRO A 136 -11.77 -7.06 -1.41
N ASP A 137 -10.60 -7.71 -1.43
CA ASP A 137 -9.96 -8.25 -2.63
C ASP A 137 -9.73 -7.17 -3.71
N VAL A 138 -9.22 -6.01 -3.27
CA VAL A 138 -8.77 -4.93 -4.15
C VAL A 138 -7.26 -4.81 -4.01
N GLY A 139 -6.52 -5.41 -4.95
CA GLY A 139 -5.07 -5.46 -4.90
C GLY A 139 -4.40 -4.09 -5.03
N GLY A 140 -3.16 -3.97 -4.56
CA GLY A 140 -2.40 -2.72 -4.59
C GLY A 140 -2.21 -2.12 -5.99
N SER A 141 -2.13 -2.95 -7.02
CA SER A 141 -2.04 -2.53 -8.43
C SER A 141 -3.37 -2.15 -9.07
N THR A 142 -4.50 -2.32 -8.35
CA THR A 142 -5.83 -1.97 -8.87
C THR A 142 -5.97 -0.46 -8.97
N ASP A 143 -6.46 0.02 -10.10
CA ASP A 143 -6.89 1.41 -10.29
C ASP A 143 -8.24 1.61 -9.63
N VAL A 144 -8.42 2.71 -8.90
CA VAL A 144 -9.64 3.00 -8.15
C VAL A 144 -10.07 4.44 -8.43
N VAL A 145 -11.22 4.59 -9.07
CA VAL A 145 -11.85 5.89 -9.31
C VAL A 145 -13.23 5.89 -8.69
N VAL A 146 -13.54 6.91 -7.88
CA VAL A 146 -14.86 7.11 -7.28
C VAL A 146 -15.46 8.40 -7.80
N VAL A 147 -16.73 8.35 -8.24
CA VAL A 147 -17.48 9.50 -8.75
C VAL A 147 -18.87 9.53 -8.12
N GLY A 148 -19.10 10.46 -7.19
CA GLY A 148 -20.33 10.43 -6.39
C GLY A 148 -20.47 9.10 -5.66
N ASP A 149 -21.55 8.36 -5.96
CA ASP A 149 -21.82 7.04 -5.39
C ASP A 149 -21.18 5.87 -6.17
N ASN A 150 -20.51 6.14 -7.30
CA ASN A 150 -19.98 5.11 -8.20
C ASN A 150 -18.51 4.81 -7.92
N ILE A 151 -18.14 3.53 -7.88
CA ILE A 151 -16.75 3.06 -7.73
C ILE A 151 -16.38 2.22 -8.95
N TYR A 152 -15.30 2.60 -9.63
CA TYR A 152 -14.71 1.88 -10.74
C TYR A 152 -13.37 1.29 -10.31
N LEU A 153 -13.23 -0.02 -10.45
CA LEU A 153 -11.98 -0.73 -10.22
C LEU A 153 -11.46 -1.31 -11.53
N GLY A 154 -10.18 -1.11 -11.84
CA GLY A 154 -9.54 -1.61 -13.07
C GLY A 154 -8.05 -1.89 -12.87
N GLY A 155 -7.32 -2.15 -13.95
CA GLY A 155 -5.87 -2.36 -13.87
C GLY A 155 -5.08 -1.63 -14.94
N GLY A 156 -3.76 -1.59 -14.75
CA GLY A 156 -2.79 -1.02 -15.68
C GLY A 156 -2.16 0.29 -15.23
N GLY A 157 -2.71 0.98 -14.22
CA GLY A 157 -2.10 2.21 -13.70
C GLY A 157 -0.78 1.98 -12.95
N ALA A 158 -0.54 0.76 -12.46
CA ALA A 158 0.74 0.38 -11.85
C ALA A 158 1.93 0.45 -12.84
N ASP A 159 1.70 0.19 -14.13
CA ASP A 159 2.71 0.35 -15.19
C ASP A 159 2.84 1.82 -15.65
N GLY A 160 2.02 2.71 -15.09
CA GLY A 160 2.02 4.13 -15.34
C GLY A 160 0.60 4.70 -15.54
N PRO A 161 0.39 6.00 -15.23
CA PRO A 161 -0.93 6.64 -15.24
C PRO A 161 -1.74 6.39 -16.50
N ARG A 162 -1.07 6.48 -17.66
CA ARG A 162 -1.71 6.34 -18.97
C ARG A 162 -2.31 4.94 -19.18
N GLY A 163 -1.77 3.93 -18.50
CA GLY A 163 -2.24 2.54 -18.52
C GLY A 163 -3.48 2.29 -17.64
N ALA A 164 -3.94 3.24 -16.84
CA ALA A 164 -5.07 3.02 -15.93
C ALA A 164 -6.33 2.51 -16.64
N PHE A 165 -6.98 1.48 -16.09
CA PHE A 165 -8.14 0.78 -16.68
C PHE A 165 -7.90 0.09 -18.04
N THR A 166 -6.66 0.02 -18.53
CA THR A 166 -6.36 -0.65 -19.82
C THR A 166 -6.09 -2.14 -19.67
N LEU A 167 -5.91 -2.66 -18.45
CA LEU A 167 -5.69 -4.07 -18.17
C LEU A 167 -6.86 -4.68 -17.39
N GLY A 168 -7.16 -5.95 -17.70
CA GLY A 168 -8.17 -6.74 -16.99
C GLY A 168 -9.60 -6.25 -17.20
N ALA A 169 -10.50 -6.77 -16.37
CA ALA A 169 -11.90 -6.37 -16.34
C ALA A 169 -12.09 -5.09 -15.52
N ILE A 170 -13.16 -4.34 -15.81
CA ILE A 170 -13.60 -3.20 -15.00
C ILE A 170 -14.70 -3.69 -14.07
N ARG A 171 -14.50 -3.60 -12.76
CA ARG A 171 -15.55 -3.85 -11.77
C ARG A 171 -16.23 -2.52 -11.45
N PHE A 172 -17.54 -2.47 -11.62
CA PHE A 172 -18.38 -1.31 -11.31
C PHE A 172 -19.19 -1.61 -10.07
N LEU A 173 -18.99 -0.82 -9.01
CA LEU A 173 -19.71 -0.91 -7.75
C LEU A 173 -20.45 0.40 -7.47
N VAL A 174 -21.52 0.31 -6.68
CA VAL A 174 -22.33 1.46 -6.27
C VAL A 174 -22.43 1.48 -4.75
N ILE A 175 -22.23 2.65 -4.17
CA ILE A 175 -22.48 2.95 -2.76
C ILE A 175 -23.98 3.14 -2.60
N LYS A 176 -24.59 2.36 -1.71
CA LYS A 176 -26.01 2.42 -1.35
C LYS A 176 -26.14 3.10 0.02
N PRO A 177 -26.36 4.43 0.08
CA PRO A 177 -26.32 5.18 1.33
C PRO A 177 -27.36 4.71 2.36
N ASP A 178 -28.60 4.48 1.92
CA ASP A 178 -29.70 4.09 2.81
C ASP A 178 -29.45 2.76 3.52
N GLU A 179 -28.68 1.88 2.88
CA GLU A 179 -28.31 0.57 3.43
C GLU A 179 -26.92 0.55 4.07
N GLN A 180 -26.13 1.62 3.91
CA GLN A 180 -24.71 1.67 4.24
C GLN A 180 -23.93 0.47 3.67
N LYS A 181 -24.15 0.16 2.39
CA LYS A 181 -23.50 -0.95 1.67
C LYS A 181 -22.80 -0.49 0.41
N ILE A 182 -21.89 -1.34 -0.08
CA ILE A 182 -21.28 -1.22 -1.39
C ILE A 182 -21.62 -2.47 -2.17
N GLU A 183 -22.23 -2.31 -3.34
CA GLU A 183 -22.75 -3.41 -4.14
C GLU A 183 -22.06 -3.46 -5.50
N LEU A 184 -21.56 -4.65 -5.87
CA LEU A 184 -21.05 -4.89 -7.22
C LEU A 184 -22.23 -4.93 -8.19
N GLN A 185 -22.26 -4.00 -9.13
CA GLN A 185 -23.30 -3.92 -10.16
C GLN A 185 -22.91 -4.66 -11.44
N TYR A 186 -21.62 -4.63 -11.80
CA TYR A 186 -21.18 -5.19 -13.06
C TYR A 186 -19.68 -5.52 -13.08
N ILE A 187 -19.30 -6.54 -13.86
CA ILE A 187 -17.90 -6.82 -14.21
C ILE A 187 -17.80 -6.80 -15.73
N ALA A 188 -17.29 -5.72 -16.29
CA ALA A 188 -17.12 -5.58 -17.73
C ALA A 188 -15.79 -6.18 -18.18
N ARG A 189 -15.86 -7.22 -19.02
CA ARG A 189 -14.65 -7.89 -19.53
C ARG A 189 -14.03 -7.07 -20.65
N LYS A 190 -12.71 -6.87 -20.58
CA LYS A 190 -11.97 -6.23 -21.68
C LYS A 190 -12.15 -7.06 -22.96
N PRO A 191 -12.51 -6.43 -24.09
CA PRO A 191 -12.61 -7.13 -25.36
C PRO A 191 -11.23 -7.63 -25.81
N PHE A 192 -11.23 -8.78 -26.47
CA PHE A 192 -10.03 -9.32 -27.09
C PHE A 192 -9.51 -8.37 -28.17
N SER A 193 -8.19 -8.36 -28.35
CA SER A 193 -7.59 -7.62 -29.46
C SER A 193 -8.02 -8.23 -30.80
N PRO A 194 -8.02 -7.47 -31.92
CA PRO A 194 -8.30 -8.04 -33.24
C PRO A 194 -7.41 -9.23 -33.59
N TYR A 195 -6.15 -9.21 -33.14
CA TYR A 195 -5.22 -10.31 -33.31
C TYR A 195 -5.65 -11.57 -32.54
N ASP A 196 -6.06 -11.42 -31.28
CA ASP A 196 -6.54 -12.54 -30.46
C ASP A 196 -7.83 -13.14 -31.01
N LEU A 197 -8.76 -12.30 -31.47
CA LEU A 197 -9.99 -12.74 -32.13
C LEU A 197 -9.68 -13.58 -33.37
N LYS A 198 -8.75 -13.11 -34.22
CA LYS A 198 -8.31 -13.85 -35.41
C LYS A 198 -7.67 -15.19 -35.03
N ARG A 199 -6.84 -15.23 -33.99
CA ARG A 199 -6.21 -16.45 -33.49
C ARG A 199 -7.24 -17.46 -32.95
N LEU A 200 -8.22 -17.00 -32.18
CA LEU A 200 -9.31 -17.84 -31.65
C LEU A 200 -10.18 -18.42 -32.78
N ALA A 201 -10.58 -17.57 -33.73
CA ALA A 201 -11.34 -17.98 -34.89
C ALA A 201 -10.58 -19.02 -35.74
N SER A 202 -9.28 -18.81 -35.97
CA SER A 202 -8.45 -19.76 -36.73
C SER A 202 -8.27 -21.10 -36.01
N GLY A 203 -8.36 -21.10 -34.68
CA GLY A 203 -8.29 -22.32 -33.86
C GLY A 203 -9.63 -23.09 -33.78
N GLY A 204 -10.68 -22.64 -34.47
CA GLY A 204 -12.00 -23.28 -34.47
C GLY A 204 -12.77 -23.15 -33.15
N GLY A 205 -12.31 -22.30 -32.22
CA GLY A 205 -12.97 -22.05 -30.94
C GLY A 205 -14.08 -21.00 -31.06
N PRO A 206 -15.03 -20.96 -30.09
CA PRO A 206 -16.03 -19.90 -30.04
C PRO A 206 -15.35 -18.54 -29.84
N VAL A 207 -15.72 -17.57 -30.67
CA VAL A 207 -15.28 -16.18 -30.54
C VAL A 207 -16.24 -15.47 -29.60
N PRO A 208 -15.79 -15.02 -28.41
CA PRO A 208 -16.69 -14.36 -27.47
C PRO A 208 -17.08 -12.98 -28.00
N GLU A 209 -18.35 -12.63 -27.83
CA GLU A 209 -18.82 -11.28 -28.11
C GLU A 209 -18.18 -10.27 -27.15
N PRO A 210 -17.87 -9.05 -27.62
CA PRO A 210 -17.42 -7.97 -26.74
C PRO A 210 -18.45 -7.66 -25.66
N ASP A 211 -17.96 -7.39 -24.45
CA ASP A 211 -18.82 -6.92 -23.37
C ASP A 211 -19.39 -5.52 -23.73
N PRO A 212 -20.73 -5.36 -23.79
CA PRO A 212 -21.34 -4.13 -24.29
C PRO A 212 -21.10 -2.92 -23.38
N ARG A 213 -20.81 -3.14 -22.09
CA ARG A 213 -20.63 -2.05 -21.11
C ARG A 213 -19.18 -1.64 -20.94
N TYR A 214 -18.21 -2.44 -21.43
CA TYR A 214 -16.79 -2.12 -21.27
C TYR A 214 -16.42 -0.73 -21.82
N PRO A 215 -16.80 -0.34 -23.06
CA PRO A 215 -16.40 0.97 -23.61
C PRO A 215 -16.94 2.15 -22.79
N GLU A 216 -18.17 2.04 -22.29
CA GLU A 216 -18.82 3.05 -21.46
C GLU A 216 -18.13 3.19 -20.11
N LEU A 217 -17.96 2.09 -19.38
CA LEU A 217 -17.35 2.10 -18.04
C LEU A 217 -15.87 2.54 -18.10
N PHE A 218 -15.14 2.11 -19.14
CA PHE A 218 -13.79 2.57 -19.41
C PHE A 218 -13.75 4.09 -19.61
N LYS A 219 -14.66 4.63 -20.44
CA LYS A 219 -14.75 6.06 -20.70
C LYS A 219 -15.11 6.84 -19.42
N LEU A 220 -16.09 6.39 -18.65
CA LEU A 220 -16.53 7.04 -17.41
C LEU A 220 -15.41 7.10 -16.36
N ALA A 221 -14.71 6.00 -16.13
CA ALA A 221 -13.60 5.94 -15.19
C ALA A 221 -12.44 6.84 -15.60
N ARG A 222 -12.05 6.79 -16.89
CA ARG A 222 -10.90 7.57 -17.39
C ARG A 222 -11.18 9.04 -17.61
N ALA A 223 -12.44 9.44 -17.83
CA ALA A 223 -12.81 10.85 -17.96
C ALA A 223 -12.43 11.68 -16.73
N GLN A 224 -12.26 11.04 -15.57
CA GLN A 224 -11.88 11.69 -14.33
C GLN A 224 -10.37 11.91 -14.20
N LEU A 225 -9.56 11.21 -15.00
CA LEU A 225 -8.10 11.28 -14.92
C LEU A 225 -7.60 12.35 -15.89
N SER A 226 -6.92 13.36 -15.35
CA SER A 226 -6.22 14.36 -16.16
C SER A 226 -4.81 13.85 -16.45
N PHE A 227 -4.38 13.85 -17.71
CA PHE A 227 -3.04 13.39 -18.09
C PHE A 227 -2.15 14.58 -18.49
N PRO A 228 -0.92 14.71 -17.94
CA PRO A 228 -0.31 13.84 -16.93
C PRO A 228 -1.02 13.95 -15.57
N VAL A 229 -1.07 12.82 -14.84
CA VAL A 229 -1.72 12.74 -13.54
C VAL A 229 -0.82 13.38 -12.48
N SER A 230 -1.40 14.19 -11.59
CA SER A 230 -0.63 14.82 -10.50
C SER A 230 -0.25 13.79 -9.42
N GLN A 231 0.84 14.03 -8.68
CA GLN A 231 1.23 13.16 -7.56
C GLN A 231 0.15 13.05 -6.48
N ALA A 232 -0.74 14.04 -6.35
CA ALA A 232 -1.84 14.02 -5.39
C ALA A 232 -2.92 12.96 -5.72
N GLU A 233 -2.95 12.45 -6.95
CA GLU A 233 -3.85 11.37 -7.38
C GLU A 233 -3.20 9.96 -7.21
N TYR A 234 -2.02 9.92 -6.58
CA TYR A 234 -1.29 8.70 -6.26
C TYR A 234 -1.10 8.54 -4.75
N PHE A 235 -0.98 7.28 -4.34
CA PHE A 235 -0.36 6.99 -3.06
C PHE A 235 1.14 7.20 -3.18
N SER A 236 1.63 8.31 -2.67
CA SER A 236 3.06 8.61 -2.66
C SER A 236 3.69 8.18 -1.34
N CYS A 237 4.81 7.47 -1.40
CA CYS A 237 5.63 7.26 -0.23
C CYS A 237 7.04 7.77 -0.47
N ARG A 238 7.64 8.36 0.55
CA ARG A 238 9.05 8.73 0.58
C ARG A 238 9.84 7.70 1.38
N GLU A 239 10.87 7.16 0.74
CA GLU A 239 11.81 6.21 1.34
C GLU A 239 13.07 6.90 1.88
N ASP A 240 13.31 8.16 1.50
CA ASP A 240 14.48 8.96 1.86
C ASP A 240 14.34 9.73 3.18
N LEU A 241 13.23 9.52 3.91
CA LEU A 241 12.96 10.20 5.16
C LEU A 241 13.79 9.62 6.31
N HIS A 242 14.21 10.51 7.23
CA HIS A 242 14.98 10.11 8.40
C HIS A 242 14.13 9.24 9.34
N TRP A 243 14.75 8.18 9.84
CA TRP A 243 14.11 7.26 10.77
C TRP A 243 13.75 7.94 12.09
N ARG A 244 12.61 7.56 12.63
CA ARG A 244 12.18 8.03 13.94
C ARG A 244 12.88 7.25 15.04
N PRO A 245 13.19 7.90 16.17
CA PRO A 245 13.62 7.18 17.35
C PRO A 245 12.58 6.13 17.77
N SER A 246 13.04 5.13 18.51
CA SER A 246 12.15 4.13 19.11
C SER A 246 11.16 4.77 20.10
N ILE A 247 10.03 4.12 20.37
CA ILE A 247 9.00 4.65 21.29
C ILE A 247 9.59 5.00 22.65
N ASN A 248 10.47 4.14 23.18
CA ASN A 248 11.11 4.39 24.46
C ASN A 248 12.00 5.64 24.40
N ARG A 249 12.73 5.84 23.30
CA ARG A 249 13.55 7.04 23.11
C ARG A 249 12.70 8.29 22.93
N GLU A 250 11.61 8.23 22.18
CA GLU A 250 10.65 9.34 22.04
C GLU A 250 10.09 9.75 23.41
N ARG A 251 9.66 8.78 24.24
CA ARG A 251 9.19 9.07 25.61
C ARG A 251 10.28 9.69 26.49
N GLN A 252 11.53 9.21 26.39
CA GLN A 252 12.65 9.81 27.11
C GLN A 252 12.89 11.26 26.69
N LEU A 253 12.90 11.53 25.38
CA LEU A 253 13.08 12.87 24.82
C LEU A 253 11.94 13.82 25.25
N GLN A 254 10.70 13.34 25.23
CA GLN A 254 9.54 14.11 25.72
C GLN A 254 9.67 14.44 27.22
N LYS A 255 10.07 13.46 28.05
CA LYS A 255 10.34 13.71 29.48
C LYS A 255 11.46 14.72 29.67
N GLN A 256 12.54 14.64 28.90
CA GLN A 256 13.63 15.62 28.96
C GLN A 256 13.19 17.03 28.58
N GLN A 257 12.34 17.17 27.55
CA GLN A 257 11.76 18.46 27.15
C GLN A 257 10.78 19.03 28.20
N GLN A 258 10.05 18.17 28.92
CA GLN A 258 9.18 18.61 30.02
C GLN A 258 9.98 19.04 31.26
N HIS A 259 11.15 18.44 31.50
CA HIS A 259 12.01 18.80 32.64
C HIS A 259 12.95 19.98 32.34
N ASN A 260 13.20 20.29 31.07
CA ASN A 260 13.91 21.47 30.62
C ASN A 260 12.95 22.37 29.81
N PRO A 261 12.07 23.16 30.45
CA PRO A 261 11.43 24.25 29.76
C PRO A 261 12.56 25.15 29.24
N VAL A 262 12.67 25.30 27.92
CA VAL A 262 13.51 26.34 27.33
C VAL A 262 12.97 27.65 27.90
N THR A 263 13.69 28.22 28.87
CA THR A 263 13.58 29.62 29.23
C THR A 263 13.93 30.39 27.98
N VAL A 264 12.90 30.75 27.21
CA VAL A 264 12.99 31.84 26.25
C VAL A 264 13.23 33.07 27.12
N ASN A 265 14.51 33.37 27.38
CA ASN A 265 14.92 34.65 27.91
C ASN A 265 14.57 35.69 26.85
N ALA A 266 13.33 36.20 26.92
CA ALA A 266 13.07 37.56 26.51
C ALA A 266 14.02 38.41 27.35
N SER A 267 15.08 38.91 26.73
CA SER A 267 15.91 39.93 27.32
C SER A 267 15.19 41.25 27.07
N PRO A 268 14.59 41.90 28.08
CA PRO A 268 14.27 43.30 27.96
C PRO A 268 15.54 44.06 28.31
N ASN A 269 16.00 44.94 27.44
CA ASN A 269 16.88 46.01 27.90
C ASN A 269 16.72 47.24 26.99
N PRO A 270 16.99 48.43 27.56
CA PRO A 270 16.07 49.57 27.56
C PRO A 270 16.37 50.62 26.49
#